data_AF-A0A1V2NSK0-F1
#
_entry.id   AF-A0A1V2NSK0-F1
#
_cell.length_a   1.000
_cell.length_b   1.000
_cell.length_c   1.000
_cell.angle_alpha   90.00
_cell.angle_beta   90.00
_cell.angle_gamma   90.00
#
_symmetry.space_group_name_H-M   'P 1'
#
loop_
_entity.id
_entity.type
_entity.pdbx_description
1 polymer ?
#
loop_
_entity_poly.entity_id
_entity_poly.type
_entity_poly.pdbx_seq_one_letter_code
_entity_poly.pdbx_strand_id
1 'polypeptide(L)'
;MAAVTRTRWFAVVTDLALAGAAVVDVVVLLPEWTPFEVALAAIAVLGLLVRRRLPWVAFALVLPGLVVDAMTIAAPIALYSVAVRERRLPPLVAAGAVTFACFLLPDWQLPELDYLAPSLLYALLYAATPIALGALVRTRRELSDRVADLSAAREAERRRDEQDVLRRERARLSREMHDVVSHQVSLIAVQAGALQVSSPDPAARTAAGVIRSLAVRTLDELRQMVGVLRAEGAPTGGDKPQPTLDDLPRLVADSGLPAELVTDVTDDLAPPLQRAVYRTIQEGLTNARKHAPGAAVRVSVRTSTTTIDVVVENDPPTGAALILPSGGAGLRGLRERAELLGGRLTAAGGPDGAFRLAVSLPRRTPES
;
A
#
# COMPACT_ATOMS: atom_id res chain seq x y z
N MET A 1 2.66 -0.64 27.15
CA MET A 1 2.78 0.25 28.34
C MET A 1 4.00 -0.06 29.20
N ALA A 2 4.32 -1.33 29.49
CA ALA A 2 5.46 -1.72 30.35
C ALA A 2 6.87 -1.40 29.81
N ALA A 3 7.08 -1.36 28.49
CA ALA A 3 8.37 -0.99 27.90
C ALA A 3 8.68 0.51 28.07
N VAL A 4 7.67 1.37 27.90
CA VAL A 4 7.80 2.84 28.00
C VAL A 4 8.09 3.28 29.43
N THR A 5 7.51 2.62 30.43
CA THR A 5 7.77 2.89 31.86
C THR A 5 9.16 2.44 32.27
N ARG A 6 9.65 1.29 31.77
CA ARG A 6 11.01 0.80 32.04
C ARG A 6 12.08 1.72 31.45
N THR A 7 11.87 2.26 30.25
CA THR A 7 12.79 3.23 29.63
C THR A 7 12.87 4.54 30.42
N ARG A 8 11.73 5.07 30.90
CA ARG A 8 11.71 6.30 31.71
C ARG A 8 12.38 6.14 33.06
N TRP A 9 12.16 5.01 33.75
CA TRP A 9 12.78 4.72 35.02
C TRP A 9 14.31 4.60 34.89
N PHE A 10 14.80 3.85 33.89
CA PHE A 10 16.23 3.74 33.62
C PHE A 10 16.84 5.12 33.32
N ALA A 11 16.13 5.94 32.55
CA ALA A 11 16.58 7.27 32.22
C ALA A 11 16.72 8.16 33.49
N VAL A 12 15.78 8.10 34.44
CA VAL A 12 15.87 8.86 35.69
C VAL A 12 17.01 8.35 36.57
N VAL A 13 17.20 7.03 36.67
CA VAL A 13 18.31 6.43 37.43
C VAL A 13 19.66 6.85 36.87
N THR A 14 19.85 6.82 35.55
CA THR A 14 21.08 7.32 34.92
C THR A 14 21.30 8.81 35.17
N ASP A 15 20.21 9.60 35.19
CA ASP A 15 20.33 11.04 35.45
C ASP A 15 20.78 11.34 36.87
N LEU A 16 20.18 10.67 37.85
CA LEU A 16 20.55 10.76 39.26
C LEU A 16 21.97 10.23 39.51
N ALA A 17 22.38 9.14 38.85
CA ALA A 17 23.74 8.62 38.98
C ALA A 17 24.80 9.60 38.45
N LEU A 18 24.57 10.21 37.28
CA LEU A 18 25.50 11.19 36.70
C LEU A 18 25.52 12.51 37.47
N ALA A 19 24.37 12.96 37.99
CA ALA A 19 24.31 14.11 38.89
C ALA A 19 25.02 13.81 40.22
N GLY A 20 24.81 12.62 40.79
CA GLY A 20 25.50 12.14 41.98
C GLY A 20 27.01 12.07 41.80
N ALA A 21 27.50 11.58 40.66
CA ALA A 21 28.93 11.57 40.33
C ALA A 21 29.52 12.99 40.29
N ALA A 22 28.80 13.96 39.70
CA ALA A 22 29.22 15.36 39.71
C ALA A 22 29.20 15.98 41.12
N VAL A 23 28.24 15.60 41.97
CA VAL A 23 28.22 16.03 43.38
C VAL A 23 29.38 15.43 44.17
N VAL A 24 29.72 14.16 43.95
CA VAL A 24 30.87 13.51 44.60
C VAL A 24 32.18 14.17 44.16
N ASP A 25 32.35 14.47 42.88
CA ASP A 25 33.49 15.21 42.33
C ASP A 25 33.68 16.57 43.04
N VAL A 26 32.60 17.35 43.11
CA VAL A 26 32.54 18.60 43.87
C VAL A 26 32.96 18.38 45.32
N VAL A 27 32.43 17.34 45.98
CA VAL A 27 32.71 17.03 47.40
C VAL A 27 34.16 16.62 47.66
N VAL A 28 34.80 15.90 46.73
CA VAL A 28 36.18 15.43 46.86
C VAL A 28 37.17 16.59 46.72
N LEU A 29 36.83 17.61 45.93
CA LEU A 29 37.65 18.80 45.69
C LEU A 29 37.51 19.87 46.80
N LEU A 30 36.74 19.63 47.88
CA LEU A 30 36.26 20.62 48.86
C LEU A 30 37.23 21.30 49.87
N PRO A 31 38.54 21.06 50.04
CA PRO A 31 39.19 21.48 51.31
C PRO A 31 39.08 22.97 51.68
N GLU A 32 39.05 23.90 50.70
CA GLU A 32 39.00 25.36 50.96
C GLU A 32 38.20 26.19 49.92
N TRP A 33 36.96 25.81 49.61
CA TRP A 33 36.19 26.54 48.59
C TRP A 33 35.58 27.86 49.08
N THR A 34 35.58 28.86 48.20
CA THR A 34 34.86 30.13 48.40
C THR A 34 33.35 29.97 48.17
N PRO A 35 32.48 30.83 48.77
CA PRO A 35 31.04 30.80 48.50
C PRO A 35 30.68 30.94 47.01
N PHE A 36 31.56 31.59 46.24
CA PHE A 36 31.43 31.75 44.79
C PHE A 36 31.60 30.42 44.03
N GLU A 37 32.63 29.63 44.35
CA GLU A 37 32.86 28.30 43.75
C GLU A 37 31.72 27.33 44.06
N VAL A 38 31.22 27.35 45.30
CA VAL A 38 30.05 26.57 45.71
C VAL A 38 28.81 26.94 44.88
N ALA A 39 28.59 28.24 44.64
CA ALA A 39 27.48 28.69 43.80
C ALA A 39 27.62 28.21 42.34
N LEU A 40 28.81 28.28 41.75
CA LEU A 40 29.07 27.75 40.41
C LEU A 40 28.85 26.25 40.32
N ALA A 41 29.29 25.48 41.33
CA ALA A 41 29.06 24.05 41.42
C ALA A 41 27.57 23.70 41.51
N ALA A 42 26.82 24.43 42.34
CA ALA A 42 25.38 24.27 42.41
C ALA A 42 24.70 24.55 41.04
N ILE A 43 25.10 25.62 40.36
CA ILE A 43 24.57 25.98 39.03
C ILE A 43 24.87 24.89 38.00
N ALA A 44 26.09 24.37 37.98
CA ALA A 44 26.49 23.31 37.05
C ALA A 44 25.72 22.01 37.29
N VAL A 45 25.62 21.56 38.55
CA VAL A 45 24.87 20.35 38.92
C VAL A 45 23.39 20.50 38.58
N LEU A 46 22.78 21.65 38.88
CA LEU A 46 21.39 21.94 38.49
C LEU A 46 21.24 22.03 36.97
N GLY A 47 22.21 22.58 36.26
CA GLY A 47 22.28 22.61 34.80
C GLY A 47 22.27 21.22 34.18
N LEU A 48 22.92 20.24 34.80
CA LEU A 48 22.89 18.85 34.35
C LEU A 48 21.49 18.23 34.39
N LEU A 49 20.57 18.72 35.23
CA LEU A 49 19.18 18.25 35.27
C LEU A 49 18.42 18.60 33.97
N VAL A 50 18.80 19.70 33.30
CA VAL A 50 18.18 20.12 32.04
C VAL A 50 18.90 19.61 30.79
N ARG A 51 20.03 18.89 30.94
CA ARG A 51 20.90 18.44 29.82
C ARG A 51 20.18 17.63 28.74
N ARG A 52 19.12 16.91 29.11
CA ARG A 52 18.32 16.13 28.15
C ARG A 52 17.40 16.99 27.29
N ARG A 53 16.91 18.11 27.81
CA ARG A 53 16.01 19.02 27.09
C ARG A 53 16.79 20.11 26.37
N LEU A 54 17.77 20.70 27.06
CA LEU A 54 18.55 21.84 26.61
C LEU A 54 20.06 21.55 26.81
N PRO A 55 20.66 20.67 25.99
CA PRO A 55 22.05 20.23 26.19
C PRO A 55 23.05 21.39 26.08
N TRP A 56 22.82 22.33 25.17
CA TRP A 56 23.65 23.52 25.00
C TRP A 56 23.58 24.47 26.21
N VAL A 57 22.42 24.59 26.85
CA VAL A 57 22.27 25.38 28.08
C VAL A 57 23.00 24.69 29.22
N ALA A 58 22.82 23.38 29.39
CA ALA A 58 23.55 22.61 30.40
C ALA A 58 25.08 22.71 30.19
N PHE A 59 25.56 22.66 28.95
CA PHE A 59 26.97 22.86 28.62
C PHE A 59 27.46 24.24 29.03
N ALA A 60 26.74 25.30 28.64
CA ALA A 60 27.11 26.67 29.01
C ALA A 60 27.14 26.91 30.52
N LEU A 61 26.21 26.31 31.29
CA LEU A 61 26.15 26.44 32.75
C LEU A 61 27.33 25.78 33.48
N VAL A 62 27.98 24.79 32.86
CA VAL A 62 29.08 24.05 33.49
C VAL A 62 30.45 24.69 33.20
N LEU A 63 30.59 25.44 32.10
CA LEU A 63 31.88 26.04 31.71
C LEU A 63 32.52 26.94 32.78
N PRO A 64 31.79 27.83 33.50
CA PRO A 64 32.41 28.65 34.54
C PRO A 64 33.02 27.82 35.66
N GLY A 65 32.38 26.72 36.05
CA GLY A 65 32.88 25.81 37.08
C GLY A 65 34.14 25.06 36.66
N LEU A 66 34.29 24.77 35.37
CA LEU A 66 35.52 24.18 34.82
C LEU A 66 36.70 25.17 34.85
N VAL A 67 36.45 26.45 34.57
CA VAL A 67 37.50 27.49 34.51
C VAL A 67 38.10 27.78 35.89
N VAL A 68 37.33 27.63 36.96
CA VAL A 68 37.81 27.80 38.35
C VAL A 68 38.27 26.49 38.99
N ASP A 69 38.41 25.42 38.20
CA ASP A 69 38.75 24.07 38.63
C ASP A 69 37.85 23.52 39.76
N ALA A 70 36.62 24.01 39.86
CA ALA A 70 35.66 23.57 40.87
C ALA A 70 34.94 22.28 40.46
N MET A 71 35.03 21.83 39.21
CA MET A 71 34.41 20.58 38.78
C MET A 71 35.01 20.02 37.50
N THR A 72 35.33 18.72 37.53
CA THR A 72 35.98 18.01 36.45
C THR A 72 35.05 17.00 35.77
N ILE A 73 34.00 16.53 36.44
CA ILE A 73 33.11 15.49 35.89
C ILE A 73 31.90 16.10 35.15
N ALA A 74 31.46 17.31 35.54
CA ALA A 74 30.26 17.91 34.97
C ALA A 74 30.42 18.26 33.47
N ALA A 75 31.58 18.78 33.06
CA ALA A 75 31.78 19.26 31.69
C ALA A 75 31.75 18.12 30.65
N PRO A 76 32.41 16.95 30.87
CA PRO A 76 32.31 15.80 29.98
C PRO A 76 30.88 15.27 29.88
N ILE A 77 30.12 15.27 30.98
CA ILE A 77 28.71 14.84 30.97
C ILE A 77 27.85 15.77 30.09
N ALA A 78 28.04 17.08 30.23
CA ALA A 78 27.29 18.07 29.44
C ALA A 78 27.70 18.02 27.96
N LEU A 79 29.01 17.94 27.67
CA LEU A 79 29.55 17.82 26.33
C LEU A 79 29.12 16.51 25.64
N TYR A 80 29.11 15.40 26.37
CA TYR A 80 28.53 14.13 25.88
C TYR A 80 27.06 14.30 25.52
N SER A 81 26.28 15.01 26.35
CA SER A 81 24.85 15.24 26.10
C SER A 81 24.61 16.08 24.85
N VAL A 82 25.46 17.09 24.59
CA VAL A 82 25.48 17.83 23.32
C VAL A 82 25.84 16.88 22.17
N ALA A 83 26.89 16.09 22.30
CA ALA A 83 27.36 15.17 21.27
C ALA A 83 26.35 14.07 20.92
N VAL A 84 25.52 13.60 21.86
CA VAL A 84 24.46 12.63 21.55
C VAL A 84 23.36 13.25 20.67
N ARG A 85 23.12 14.56 20.76
CA ARG A 85 21.94 15.22 20.16
C ARG A 85 22.26 16.06 18.93
N GLU A 86 23.39 16.75 18.93
CA GLU A 86 23.85 17.56 17.81
C GLU A 86 24.42 16.67 16.71
N ARG A 87 24.05 16.91 15.44
CA ARG A 87 24.52 16.11 14.30
C ARG A 87 25.65 16.79 13.54
N ARG A 88 25.74 18.11 13.63
CA ARG A 88 26.67 18.92 12.86
C ARG A 88 28.06 18.85 13.50
N LEU A 89 29.08 18.56 12.71
CA LEU A 89 30.47 18.55 13.17
C LEU A 89 30.98 19.92 13.63
N PRO A 90 30.74 21.04 12.91
CA PRO A 90 31.28 22.34 13.31
C PRO A 90 30.97 22.78 14.75
N PRO A 91 29.71 22.74 15.25
CA PRO A 91 29.42 23.13 16.63
C PRO A 91 30.02 22.15 17.65
N LEU A 92 30.17 20.85 17.32
CA LEU A 92 30.82 19.89 18.21
C LEU A 92 32.33 20.16 18.33
N VAL A 93 32.99 20.50 17.22
CA VAL A 93 34.40 20.90 17.22
C VAL A 93 34.57 22.19 18.02
N ALA A 94 33.68 23.18 17.84
CA ALA A 94 33.70 24.41 18.62
C ALA A 94 33.50 24.15 20.12
N ALA A 95 32.53 23.31 20.50
CA ALA A 95 32.30 22.94 21.90
C ALA A 95 33.52 22.23 22.50
N GLY A 96 34.13 21.29 21.76
CA GLY A 96 35.36 20.61 22.18
C GLY A 96 36.54 21.57 22.34
N ALA A 97 36.71 22.52 21.41
CA ALA A 97 37.76 23.54 21.50
C ALA A 97 37.56 24.47 22.70
N VAL A 98 36.32 24.84 23.01
CA VAL A 98 35.99 25.62 24.21
C VAL A 98 36.30 24.82 25.48
N THR A 99 35.92 23.55 25.56
CA THR A 99 36.25 22.69 26.71
C THR A 99 37.76 22.51 26.86
N PHE A 100 38.48 22.29 25.76
CA PHE A 100 39.94 22.19 25.75
C PHE A 100 40.58 23.47 26.28
N ALA A 101 40.15 24.64 25.80
CA ALA A 101 40.66 25.93 26.28
C ALA A 101 40.33 26.14 27.76
N CYS A 102 39.07 25.93 28.18
CA CYS A 102 38.66 26.11 29.58
C CYS A 102 39.41 25.19 30.55
N PHE A 103 39.74 23.97 30.13
CA PHE A 103 40.52 23.03 30.95
C PHE A 103 41.96 23.50 31.20
N LEU A 104 42.56 24.25 30.26
CA LEU A 104 43.94 24.73 30.38
C LEU A 104 44.07 26.10 31.09
N LEU A 105 42.95 26.78 31.39
CA LEU A 105 42.95 28.12 32.00
C LEU A 105 43.34 28.18 33.50
N PRO A 106 42.99 27.21 34.37
CA PRO A 106 43.33 27.27 35.79
C PRO A 106 44.84 27.34 36.06
N ASP A 107 45.65 26.70 35.22
CA ASP A 107 47.11 26.70 35.28
C ASP A 107 47.72 27.97 34.64
N TRP A 108 47.45 29.14 35.24
CA TRP A 108 47.96 30.43 34.71
C TRP A 108 49.50 30.53 34.72
N GLN A 109 50.16 29.69 35.53
CA GLN A 109 51.59 29.46 35.44
C GLN A 109 51.82 28.46 34.30
N LEU A 110 52.48 28.90 33.22
CA LEU A 110 52.85 28.00 32.13
C LEU A 110 53.47 26.74 32.73
N PRO A 111 52.95 25.54 32.41
CA PRO A 111 53.55 24.31 32.87
C PRO A 111 55.04 24.35 32.53
N GLU A 112 55.90 23.86 33.43
CA GLU A 112 57.29 23.63 33.07
C GLU A 112 57.32 22.84 31.75
N LEU A 113 58.33 23.07 30.90
CA LEU A 113 58.39 22.49 29.55
C LEU A 113 58.15 20.96 29.55
N ASP A 114 58.53 20.30 30.64
CA ASP A 114 58.38 18.86 30.87
C ASP A 114 56.90 18.40 31.02
N TYR A 115 55.99 19.29 31.42
CA TYR A 115 54.56 19.01 31.64
C TYR A 115 53.63 19.55 30.55
N LEU A 116 54.13 20.33 29.60
CA LEU A 116 53.30 20.89 28.51
C LEU A 116 52.64 19.80 27.65
N ALA A 117 53.42 18.85 27.14
CA ALA A 117 52.90 17.82 26.25
C ALA A 117 51.87 16.89 26.93
N PRO A 118 52.11 16.37 28.16
CA PRO A 118 51.11 15.63 28.91
C PRO A 118 49.81 16.41 29.17
N SER A 119 49.92 17.70 29.50
CA SER A 119 48.75 18.56 29.80
C SER A 119 47.89 18.80 28.55
N LEU A 120 48.51 19.09 27.41
CA LEU A 120 47.82 19.22 26.13
C LEU A 120 47.14 17.92 25.71
N LEU A 121 47.82 16.78 25.89
CA LEU A 121 47.24 15.47 25.58
C LEU A 121 46.04 15.17 26.48
N TYR A 122 46.15 15.45 27.78
CA TYR A 122 45.06 15.23 28.73
C TYR A 122 43.85 16.11 28.42
N ALA A 123 44.05 17.41 28.20
CA ALA A 123 42.99 18.34 27.79
C ALA A 123 42.31 17.90 26.49
N LEU A 124 43.09 17.42 25.52
CA LEU A 124 42.57 16.89 24.25
C LEU A 124 41.71 15.66 24.48
N LEU A 125 42.18 14.68 25.26
CA LEU A 125 41.42 13.47 25.56
C LEU A 125 40.15 13.80 26.37
N TYR A 126 40.23 14.73 27.31
CA TYR A 126 39.12 15.18 28.14
C TYR A 126 37.99 15.81 27.29
N ALA A 127 38.33 16.61 26.28
CA ALA A 127 37.36 17.19 25.35
C ALA A 127 36.89 16.19 24.27
N ALA A 128 37.80 15.38 23.70
CA ALA A 128 37.51 14.52 22.56
C ALA A 128 36.70 13.27 22.95
N THR A 129 36.97 12.66 24.10
CA THR A 129 36.32 11.42 24.55
C THR A 129 34.80 11.52 24.67
N PRO A 130 34.21 12.52 25.39
CA PRO A 130 32.75 12.65 25.48
C PRO A 130 32.10 12.92 24.11
N ILE A 131 32.77 13.65 23.21
CA ILE A 131 32.30 13.87 21.84
C ILE A 131 32.28 12.55 21.06
N ALA A 132 33.38 11.79 21.10
CA ALA A 132 33.50 10.50 20.42
C ALA A 132 32.47 9.49 20.92
N LEU A 133 32.29 9.39 22.25
CA LEU A 133 31.28 8.51 22.86
C LEU A 133 29.84 8.94 22.50
N GLY A 134 29.56 10.24 22.53
CA GLY A 134 28.25 10.77 22.15
C GLY A 134 27.92 10.48 20.69
N ALA A 135 28.89 10.70 19.80
CA ALA A 135 28.78 10.37 18.38
C ALA A 135 28.59 8.87 18.15
N LEU A 136 29.35 8.01 18.84
CA LEU A 136 29.22 6.55 18.74
C LEU A 136 27.82 6.07 19.17
N VAL A 137 27.31 6.57 20.30
CA VAL A 137 25.96 6.23 20.80
C VAL A 137 24.88 6.72 19.83
N ARG A 138 25.02 7.93 19.29
CA ARG A 138 24.10 8.47 18.28
C ARG A 138 24.08 7.58 17.03
N THR A 139 25.25 7.27 16.48
CA THR A 139 25.38 6.41 15.29
C THR A 139 24.84 5.01 15.54
N ARG A 140 25.11 4.41 16.71
CA ARG A 140 24.53 3.10 17.07
C ARG A 140 23.01 3.13 17.11
N ARG A 141 22.42 4.15 17.73
CA ARG A 141 20.95 4.30 17.78
C ARG A 141 20.37 4.45 16.38
N GLU A 142 20.93 5.33 15.56
CA GLU A 142 20.49 5.53 14.18
C GLU A 142 20.61 4.26 13.32
N LEU A 143 21.67 3.46 13.51
CA LEU A 143 21.82 2.17 12.84
C LEU A 143 20.81 1.14 13.34
N SER A 144 20.58 1.04 14.65
CA SER A 144 19.58 0.13 15.22
C SER A 144 18.17 0.45 14.73
N ASP A 145 17.82 1.74 14.69
CA ASP A 145 16.52 2.19 14.18
C ASP A 145 16.37 1.83 12.70
N ARG A 146 17.39 2.11 11.87
CA ARG A 146 17.39 1.72 10.44
C ARG A 146 17.27 0.21 10.23
N VAL A 147 17.95 -0.60 11.04
CA VAL A 147 17.86 -2.06 10.95
C VAL A 147 16.46 -2.55 11.33
N ALA A 148 15.84 -1.95 12.34
CA ALA A 148 14.46 -2.25 12.73
C ALA A 148 13.46 -1.85 11.63
N ASP A 149 13.62 -0.69 11.01
CA ASP A 149 12.78 -0.25 9.90
C ASP A 149 12.91 -1.18 8.69
N LEU A 150 14.15 -1.55 8.33
CA LEU A 150 14.42 -2.48 7.22
C LEU A 150 13.88 -3.89 7.49
N SER A 151 13.96 -4.38 8.72
CA SER A 151 13.41 -5.70 9.06
C SER A 151 11.88 -5.70 8.99
N ALA A 152 11.23 -4.64 9.48
CA ALA A 152 9.79 -4.47 9.37
C ALA A 152 9.33 -4.38 7.90
N ALA A 153 10.06 -3.65 7.05
CA ALA A 153 9.76 -3.55 5.62
C ALA A 153 9.87 -4.90 4.91
N ARG A 154 10.96 -5.67 5.16
CA ARG A 154 11.16 -7.01 4.58
C ARG A 154 10.09 -8.00 5.01
N GLU A 155 9.67 -7.95 6.27
CA GLU A 155 8.61 -8.81 6.78
C GLU A 155 7.26 -8.50 6.10
N ALA A 156 6.97 -7.22 5.85
CA ALA A 156 5.78 -6.82 5.11
C ALA A 156 5.83 -7.26 3.64
N GLU A 157 7.00 -7.22 2.99
CA GLU A 157 7.21 -7.69 1.62
C GLU A 157 6.99 -9.21 1.51
N ARG A 158 7.63 -10.01 2.40
CA ARG A 158 7.44 -11.46 2.43
C ARG A 158 5.99 -11.89 2.56
N ARG A 159 5.22 -11.23 3.42
CA ARG A 159 3.79 -11.53 3.58
C ARG A 159 2.99 -11.24 2.32
N ARG A 160 3.36 -10.23 1.54
CA ARG A 160 2.72 -9.93 0.26
C ARG A 160 3.06 -11.01 -0.77
N ASP A 161 4.34 -11.39 -0.85
CA ASP A 161 4.79 -12.45 -1.76
C ASP A 161 4.12 -13.79 -1.46
N GLU A 162 4.05 -14.18 -0.18
CA GLU A 162 3.35 -15.40 0.25
C GLU A 162 1.87 -15.37 -0.14
N GLN A 163 1.18 -14.25 0.07
CA GLN A 163 -0.21 -14.08 -0.33
C GLN A 163 -0.38 -14.17 -1.85
N ASP A 164 0.53 -13.60 -2.61
CA ASP A 164 0.48 -13.63 -4.07
C ASP A 164 0.77 -15.02 -4.62
N VAL A 165 1.72 -15.75 -4.04
CA VAL A 165 1.97 -17.16 -4.37
C VAL A 165 0.72 -18.00 -4.08
N LEU A 166 0.11 -17.83 -2.90
CA LEU A 166 -1.12 -18.55 -2.55
C LEU A 166 -2.29 -18.21 -3.48
N ARG A 167 -2.46 -16.94 -3.88
CA ARG A 167 -3.47 -16.51 -4.85
C ARG A 167 -3.24 -17.15 -6.22
N ARG A 168 -2.00 -17.13 -6.71
CA ARG A 168 -1.63 -17.76 -7.99
C ARG A 168 -1.88 -19.26 -7.97
N GLU A 169 -1.53 -19.92 -6.87
CA GLU A 169 -1.74 -21.37 -6.73
C GLU A 169 -3.23 -21.72 -6.66
N ARG A 170 -4.04 -20.97 -5.90
CA ARG A 170 -5.51 -21.15 -5.90
C ARG A 170 -6.12 -20.96 -7.29
N ALA A 171 -5.67 -19.94 -8.03
CA ALA A 171 -6.13 -19.69 -9.39
C ALA A 171 -5.67 -20.79 -10.37
N ARG A 172 -4.50 -21.40 -10.15
CA ARG A 172 -4.02 -22.55 -10.93
C ARG A 172 -4.84 -23.80 -10.61
N LEU A 173 -5.00 -24.14 -9.33
CA LEU A 173 -5.78 -25.30 -8.86
C LEU A 173 -7.23 -25.22 -9.36
N SER A 174 -7.85 -24.05 -9.26
CA SER A 174 -9.22 -23.86 -9.77
C SER A 174 -9.33 -24.12 -11.27
N ARG A 175 -8.34 -23.69 -12.08
CA ARG A 175 -8.30 -23.97 -13.52
C ARG A 175 -8.10 -25.46 -13.80
N GLU A 176 -7.14 -26.09 -13.14
CA GLU A 176 -6.86 -27.52 -13.31
C GLU A 176 -8.06 -28.39 -12.92
N MET A 177 -8.71 -28.08 -11.79
CA MET A 177 -9.94 -28.74 -11.37
C MET A 177 -11.07 -28.52 -12.38
N HIS A 178 -11.25 -27.29 -12.89
CA HIS A 178 -12.28 -27.00 -13.88
C HIS A 178 -12.05 -27.75 -15.20
N ASP A 179 -10.81 -27.83 -15.68
CA ASP A 179 -10.47 -28.51 -16.93
C ASP A 179 -10.71 -30.02 -16.81
N VAL A 180 -10.29 -30.64 -15.70
CA VAL A 180 -10.53 -32.07 -15.43
C VAL A 180 -12.03 -32.37 -15.31
N VAL A 181 -12.77 -31.57 -14.52
CA VAL A 181 -14.22 -31.77 -14.34
C VAL A 181 -14.97 -31.55 -15.67
N SER A 182 -14.63 -30.49 -16.40
CA SER A 182 -15.27 -30.21 -17.71
C SER A 182 -15.03 -31.33 -18.72
N HIS A 183 -13.82 -31.90 -18.73
CA HIS A 183 -13.51 -33.04 -19.59
C HIS A 183 -14.35 -34.27 -19.22
N GLN A 184 -14.42 -34.62 -17.94
CA GLN A 184 -15.20 -35.78 -17.46
C GLN A 184 -16.70 -35.63 -17.76
N VAL A 185 -17.29 -34.46 -17.49
CA VAL A 185 -18.71 -34.22 -17.76
C VAL A 185 -18.99 -34.19 -19.27
N SER A 186 -18.07 -33.68 -20.09
CA SER A 186 -18.18 -33.74 -21.55
C SER A 186 -18.19 -35.18 -22.05
N LEU A 187 -17.32 -36.06 -21.51
CA LEU A 187 -17.31 -37.48 -21.86
C LEU A 187 -18.62 -38.17 -21.47
N ILE A 188 -19.18 -37.86 -20.29
CA ILE A 188 -20.50 -38.36 -19.87
C ILE A 188 -21.58 -37.93 -20.87
N ALA A 189 -21.58 -36.67 -21.31
CA ALA A 189 -22.55 -36.17 -22.29
C ALA A 189 -22.45 -36.90 -23.64
N VAL A 190 -21.23 -37.18 -24.10
CA VAL A 190 -20.98 -37.94 -25.35
C VAL A 190 -21.44 -39.38 -25.22
N GLN A 191 -21.09 -40.08 -24.14
CA GLN A 191 -21.49 -41.47 -23.90
C GLN A 191 -23.01 -41.61 -23.76
N ALA A 192 -23.66 -40.70 -23.03
CA ALA A 192 -25.11 -40.65 -22.90
C ALA A 192 -25.78 -40.37 -24.27
N GLY A 193 -25.21 -39.48 -25.08
CA GLY A 193 -25.67 -39.23 -26.45
C GLY A 193 -25.56 -40.47 -27.34
N ALA A 194 -24.46 -41.23 -27.25
CA ALA A 194 -24.30 -42.48 -27.98
C ALA A 194 -25.34 -43.53 -27.56
N LEU A 195 -25.54 -43.75 -26.26
CA LEU A 195 -26.57 -44.68 -25.72
C LEU A 195 -27.99 -44.30 -26.14
N GLN A 196 -28.30 -43.00 -26.19
CA GLN A 196 -29.60 -42.51 -26.61
C GLN A 196 -29.94 -42.88 -28.07
N VAL A 197 -28.91 -42.97 -28.94
CA VAL A 197 -29.07 -43.30 -30.36
C VAL A 197 -28.97 -44.81 -30.61
N SER A 198 -28.06 -45.50 -29.92
CA SER A 198 -27.75 -46.92 -30.21
C SER A 198 -28.62 -47.93 -29.44
N SER A 199 -29.28 -47.53 -28.36
CA SER A 199 -30.03 -48.48 -27.50
C SER A 199 -31.37 -48.90 -28.11
N PRO A 200 -31.66 -50.22 -28.21
CA PRO A 200 -32.94 -50.74 -28.70
C PRO A 200 -34.09 -50.53 -27.70
N ASP A 201 -33.81 -50.44 -26.40
CA ASP A 201 -34.81 -50.24 -25.34
C ASP A 201 -35.26 -48.76 -25.24
N PRO A 202 -36.58 -48.46 -25.41
CA PRO A 202 -37.12 -47.11 -25.26
C PRO A 202 -36.89 -46.48 -23.87
N ALA A 203 -36.90 -47.29 -22.80
CA ALA A 203 -36.69 -46.78 -21.44
C ALA A 203 -35.22 -46.33 -21.27
N ALA A 204 -34.27 -47.15 -21.72
CA ALA A 204 -32.85 -46.78 -21.75
C ALA A 204 -32.56 -45.52 -22.59
N ARG A 205 -33.20 -45.34 -23.75
CA ARG A 205 -33.04 -44.10 -24.56
C ARG A 205 -33.52 -42.86 -23.81
N THR A 206 -34.64 -42.97 -23.11
CA THR A 206 -35.21 -41.86 -22.32
C THR A 206 -34.29 -41.48 -21.16
N ALA A 207 -33.79 -42.48 -20.41
CA ALA A 207 -32.84 -42.26 -19.32
C ALA A 207 -31.52 -41.64 -19.82
N ALA A 208 -30.97 -42.11 -20.94
CA ALA A 208 -29.77 -41.54 -21.55
C ALA A 208 -29.97 -40.07 -22.00
N GLY A 209 -31.15 -39.73 -22.51
CA GLY A 209 -31.52 -38.34 -22.82
C GLY A 209 -31.52 -37.43 -21.60
N VAL A 210 -32.04 -37.91 -20.46
CA VAL A 210 -32.00 -37.18 -19.18
C VAL A 210 -30.56 -36.95 -18.72
N ILE A 211 -29.72 -37.99 -18.71
CA ILE A 211 -28.30 -37.90 -18.31
C ILE A 211 -27.54 -36.90 -19.18
N ARG A 212 -27.74 -36.95 -20.52
CA ARG A 212 -27.11 -36.00 -21.45
C ARG A 212 -27.53 -34.57 -21.16
N SER A 213 -28.82 -34.32 -20.92
CA SER A 213 -29.32 -32.98 -20.62
C SER A 213 -28.76 -32.43 -19.31
N LEU A 214 -28.61 -33.28 -18.29
CA LEU A 214 -27.99 -32.90 -17.01
C LEU A 214 -26.52 -32.53 -17.22
N ALA A 215 -25.75 -33.37 -17.92
CA ALA A 215 -24.33 -33.13 -18.18
C ALA A 215 -24.08 -31.83 -18.96
N VAL A 216 -24.90 -31.53 -19.98
CA VAL A 216 -24.81 -30.27 -20.73
C VAL A 216 -25.11 -29.06 -19.83
N ARG A 217 -26.14 -29.14 -18.98
CA ARG A 217 -26.46 -28.06 -18.02
C ARG A 217 -25.32 -27.84 -17.02
N THR A 218 -24.75 -28.91 -16.47
CA THR A 218 -23.61 -28.83 -15.54
C THR A 218 -22.39 -28.18 -16.19
N LEU A 219 -22.11 -28.45 -17.47
CA LEU A 219 -21.01 -27.79 -18.19
C LEU A 219 -21.24 -26.28 -18.34
N ASP A 220 -22.48 -25.86 -18.62
CA ASP A 220 -22.81 -24.44 -18.75
C ASP A 220 -22.74 -23.72 -17.39
N GLU A 221 -23.20 -24.35 -16.31
CA GLU A 221 -23.08 -23.83 -14.95
C GLU A 221 -21.61 -23.69 -14.51
N LEU A 222 -20.76 -24.69 -14.80
CA LEU A 222 -19.32 -24.65 -14.53
C LEU A 222 -18.62 -23.51 -15.28
N ARG A 223 -18.97 -23.27 -16.55
CA ARG A 223 -18.41 -22.17 -17.36
C ARG A 223 -18.81 -20.80 -16.81
N GLN A 224 -20.04 -20.65 -16.33
CA GLN A 224 -20.50 -19.42 -15.71
C GLN A 224 -19.75 -19.13 -14.39
N MET A 225 -19.55 -20.13 -13.54
CA MET A 225 -18.79 -19.95 -12.29
C MET A 225 -17.34 -19.53 -12.52
N VAL A 226 -16.64 -20.09 -13.52
CA VAL A 226 -15.26 -19.69 -13.86
C VAL A 226 -15.19 -18.32 -14.55
N GLY A 227 -16.23 -17.92 -15.28
CA GLY A 227 -16.34 -16.58 -15.85
C GLY A 227 -16.33 -15.46 -14.80
N VAL A 228 -16.94 -15.71 -13.64
CA VAL A 228 -16.98 -14.75 -12.51
C VAL A 228 -15.62 -14.64 -11.83
N LEU A 229 -14.89 -15.75 -11.65
CA LEU A 229 -13.54 -15.72 -11.06
C LEU A 229 -12.46 -15.10 -11.97
N ARG A 230 -12.69 -15.06 -13.30
CA ARG A 230 -11.80 -14.39 -14.25
C ARG A 230 -11.96 -12.86 -14.28
N ALA A 231 -13.09 -12.33 -13.81
CA ALA A 231 -13.34 -10.89 -13.79
C ALA A 231 -12.54 -10.16 -12.69
N GLU A 232 -12.06 -10.87 -11.68
CA GLU A 232 -11.38 -10.28 -10.51
C GLU A 232 -9.84 -10.32 -10.55
N GLY A 233 -9.19 -10.81 -11.63
CA GLY A 233 -7.75 -11.09 -11.52
C GLY A 233 -6.87 -11.23 -12.76
N ALA A 234 -7.26 -10.84 -13.98
CA ALA A 234 -6.33 -10.87 -15.11
C ALA A 234 -6.51 -9.71 -16.11
N PRO A 235 -5.44 -8.96 -16.46
CA PRO A 235 -5.44 -8.18 -17.69
C PRO A 235 -5.49 -9.19 -18.84
N THR A 236 -6.48 -9.07 -19.71
CA THR A 236 -6.67 -9.96 -20.87
C THR A 236 -5.51 -9.81 -21.84
N GLY A 237 -4.48 -10.65 -21.69
CA GLY A 237 -3.50 -10.96 -22.73
C GLY A 237 -3.99 -12.14 -23.56
N GLY A 238 -4.00 -11.96 -24.89
CA GLY A 238 -4.29 -13.02 -25.85
C GLY A 238 -4.83 -12.48 -27.17
N ASP A 239 -3.93 -12.20 -28.12
CA ASP A 239 -3.99 -12.28 -29.60
C ASP A 239 -5.34 -12.51 -30.32
N LYS A 240 -6.39 -11.78 -29.93
CA LYS A 240 -7.51 -11.49 -30.82
C LYS A 240 -7.48 -9.99 -31.10
N PRO A 241 -7.67 -9.55 -32.37
CA PRO A 241 -7.91 -8.14 -32.65
C PRO A 241 -8.97 -7.64 -31.68
N GLN A 242 -8.65 -6.59 -30.93
CA GLN A 242 -9.61 -6.07 -29.96
C GLN A 242 -10.82 -5.53 -30.73
N PRO A 243 -12.05 -5.85 -30.30
CA PRO A 243 -13.24 -5.46 -31.03
C PRO A 243 -13.34 -3.94 -31.11
N THR A 244 -13.53 -3.42 -32.32
CA THR A 244 -13.69 -1.99 -32.61
C THR A 244 -15.16 -1.65 -32.83
N LEU A 245 -15.45 -0.37 -33.10
CA LEU A 245 -16.79 0.06 -33.46
C LEU A 245 -17.24 -0.49 -34.83
N ASP A 246 -16.28 -0.84 -35.70
CA ASP A 246 -16.55 -1.44 -37.01
C ASP A 246 -17.16 -2.85 -36.89
N ASP A 247 -16.99 -3.50 -35.75
CA ASP A 247 -17.55 -4.81 -35.46
C ASP A 247 -19.03 -4.75 -35.01
N LEU A 248 -19.58 -3.56 -34.74
CA LEU A 248 -20.95 -3.40 -34.24
C LEU A 248 -22.04 -3.89 -35.20
N PRO A 249 -22.00 -3.60 -36.52
CA PRO A 249 -23.00 -4.12 -37.45
C PRO A 249 -23.05 -5.64 -37.45
N ARG A 250 -21.86 -6.29 -37.37
CA ARG A 250 -21.76 -7.74 -37.29
C ARG A 250 -22.29 -8.28 -35.96
N LEU A 251 -21.95 -7.65 -34.84
CA LEU A 251 -22.46 -8.03 -33.52
C LEU A 251 -24.00 -7.99 -33.46
N VAL A 252 -24.62 -6.96 -34.05
CA VAL A 252 -26.08 -6.82 -34.10
C VAL A 252 -26.70 -7.88 -35.01
N ALA A 253 -26.12 -8.13 -36.18
CA ALA A 253 -26.59 -9.18 -37.11
C ALA A 253 -26.51 -10.59 -36.48
N ASP A 254 -25.41 -10.90 -35.77
CA ASP A 254 -25.17 -12.19 -35.13
C ASP A 254 -26.01 -12.40 -33.84
N SER A 255 -26.77 -11.39 -33.40
CA SER A 255 -27.56 -11.45 -32.15
C SER A 255 -28.76 -12.40 -32.22
N GLY A 256 -29.29 -12.65 -33.43
CA GLY A 256 -30.50 -13.43 -33.67
C GLY A 256 -31.79 -12.73 -33.23
N LEU A 257 -31.75 -11.41 -33.02
CA LEU A 257 -32.90 -10.56 -32.67
C LEU A 257 -33.29 -9.64 -33.84
N PRO A 258 -34.56 -9.20 -33.92
CA PRO A 258 -34.96 -8.12 -34.83
C PRO A 258 -34.41 -6.79 -34.30
N ALA A 259 -33.13 -6.53 -34.57
CA ALA A 259 -32.37 -5.42 -34.00
C ALA A 259 -31.99 -4.38 -35.06
N GLU A 260 -32.21 -3.11 -34.76
CA GLU A 260 -31.83 -1.96 -35.59
C GLU A 260 -30.64 -1.22 -34.93
N LEU A 261 -29.63 -0.89 -35.74
CA LEU A 261 -28.44 -0.16 -35.31
C LEU A 261 -28.39 1.23 -35.95
N VAL A 262 -28.33 2.27 -35.12
CA VAL A 262 -28.13 3.65 -35.54
C VAL A 262 -26.81 4.17 -34.95
N THR A 263 -25.84 4.44 -35.81
CA THR A 263 -24.51 4.95 -35.42
C THR A 263 -24.29 6.34 -35.97
N ASP A 264 -24.03 7.29 -35.07
CA ASP A 264 -23.57 8.65 -35.36
C ASP A 264 -22.29 8.89 -34.56
N VAL A 265 -21.16 8.40 -35.08
CA VAL A 265 -19.92 8.24 -34.34
C VAL A 265 -18.76 8.80 -35.16
N THR A 266 -17.84 9.51 -34.51
CA THR A 266 -16.60 9.98 -35.13
C THR A 266 -15.50 8.93 -35.04
N ASP A 267 -14.63 8.85 -36.04
CA ASP A 267 -13.60 7.81 -36.18
C ASP A 267 -12.43 7.91 -35.17
N ASP A 268 -12.45 8.88 -34.25
CA ASP A 268 -11.33 9.29 -33.39
C ASP A 268 -11.44 8.80 -31.93
N LEU A 269 -12.21 7.75 -31.65
CA LEU A 269 -12.41 7.27 -30.28
C LEU A 269 -11.25 6.43 -29.76
N ALA A 270 -10.79 6.73 -28.54
CA ALA A 270 -9.76 5.97 -27.87
C ALA A 270 -10.15 4.48 -27.70
N PRO A 271 -9.22 3.51 -27.85
CA PRO A 271 -9.53 2.08 -27.75
C PRO A 271 -10.30 1.66 -26.48
N PRO A 272 -10.05 2.22 -25.28
CA PRO A 272 -10.86 1.91 -24.08
C PRO A 272 -12.33 2.26 -24.22
N LEU A 273 -12.67 3.36 -24.89
CA LEU A 273 -14.05 3.79 -25.14
C LEU A 273 -14.73 2.85 -26.15
N GLN A 274 -14.05 2.52 -27.24
CA GLN A 274 -14.57 1.57 -28.24
C GLN A 274 -14.95 0.23 -27.60
N ARG A 275 -14.08 -0.30 -26.72
CA ARG A 275 -14.36 -1.54 -25.97
C ARG A 275 -15.56 -1.43 -25.03
N ALA A 276 -15.69 -0.30 -24.34
CA ALA A 276 -16.81 -0.07 -23.41
C ALA A 276 -18.15 -0.01 -24.16
N VAL A 277 -18.17 0.65 -25.33
CA VAL A 277 -19.33 0.69 -26.23
C VAL A 277 -19.69 -0.71 -26.71
N TYR A 278 -18.73 -1.43 -27.29
CA TYR A 278 -18.94 -2.79 -27.81
C TYR A 278 -19.49 -3.74 -26.74
N ARG A 279 -18.90 -3.74 -25.54
CA ARG A 279 -19.35 -4.59 -24.43
C ARG A 279 -20.74 -4.23 -23.92
N THR A 280 -21.07 -2.94 -23.88
CA THR A 280 -22.41 -2.51 -23.46
C THR A 280 -23.47 -3.00 -24.44
N ILE A 281 -23.21 -2.89 -25.74
CA ILE A 281 -24.12 -3.38 -26.79
C ILE A 281 -24.25 -4.91 -26.73
N GLN A 282 -23.12 -5.61 -26.58
CA GLN A 282 -23.11 -7.07 -26.47
C GLN A 282 -23.94 -7.58 -25.29
N GLU A 283 -23.75 -6.99 -24.11
CA GLU A 283 -24.50 -7.37 -22.91
C GLU A 283 -25.99 -6.99 -23.05
N GLY A 284 -26.29 -5.83 -23.64
CA GLY A 284 -27.65 -5.39 -23.94
C GLY A 284 -28.40 -6.38 -24.84
N LEU A 285 -27.80 -6.76 -25.97
CA LEU A 285 -28.35 -7.77 -26.89
C LEU A 285 -28.49 -9.15 -26.22
N THR A 286 -27.52 -9.52 -25.39
CA THR A 286 -27.58 -10.79 -24.63
C THR A 286 -28.74 -10.78 -23.64
N ASN A 287 -28.97 -9.66 -22.95
CA ASN A 287 -30.06 -9.49 -22.00
C ASN A 287 -31.41 -9.48 -22.72
N ALA A 288 -31.55 -8.76 -23.84
CA ALA A 288 -32.76 -8.78 -24.65
C ALA A 288 -33.09 -10.20 -25.14
N ARG A 289 -32.09 -10.97 -25.61
CA ARG A 289 -32.30 -12.36 -26.04
C ARG A 289 -32.76 -13.27 -24.91
N LYS A 290 -32.26 -13.07 -23.69
CA LYS A 290 -32.61 -13.87 -22.53
C LYS A 290 -33.98 -13.51 -21.95
N HIS A 291 -34.27 -12.22 -21.85
CA HIS A 291 -35.38 -11.68 -21.06
C HIS A 291 -36.56 -11.19 -21.90
N ALA A 292 -36.33 -10.86 -23.16
CA ALA A 292 -37.35 -10.38 -24.10
C ALA A 292 -37.26 -11.10 -25.46
N PRO A 293 -37.39 -12.45 -25.50
CA PRO A 293 -37.28 -13.20 -26.74
C PRO A 293 -38.33 -12.72 -27.77
N GLY A 294 -37.88 -12.45 -28.99
CA GLY A 294 -38.71 -11.97 -30.09
C GLY A 294 -39.05 -10.47 -30.07
N ALA A 295 -38.61 -9.73 -29.05
CA ALA A 295 -38.79 -8.28 -29.01
C ALA A 295 -37.89 -7.57 -30.04
N ALA A 296 -38.41 -6.49 -30.63
CA ALA A 296 -37.61 -5.56 -31.42
C ALA A 296 -36.61 -4.84 -30.51
N VAL A 297 -35.36 -4.70 -30.98
CA VAL A 297 -34.29 -4.03 -30.24
C VAL A 297 -33.79 -2.84 -31.05
N ARG A 298 -33.66 -1.68 -30.40
CA ARG A 298 -33.03 -0.50 -30.97
C ARG A 298 -31.71 -0.23 -30.25
N VAL A 299 -30.63 -0.18 -31.02
CA VAL A 299 -29.29 0.16 -30.56
C VAL A 299 -28.91 1.51 -31.17
N SER A 300 -28.63 2.50 -30.34
CA SER A 300 -28.13 3.79 -30.80
C SER A 300 -26.78 4.13 -30.17
N VAL A 301 -25.81 4.51 -30.99
CA VAL A 301 -24.51 5.04 -30.56
C VAL A 301 -24.38 6.44 -31.12
N ARG A 302 -24.23 7.44 -30.26
CA ARG A 302 -24.11 8.84 -30.64
C ARG A 302 -22.92 9.49 -29.96
N THR A 303 -22.14 10.23 -30.72
CA THR A 303 -21.00 10.97 -30.22
C THR A 303 -21.31 12.47 -30.25
N SER A 304 -21.15 13.13 -29.10
CA SER A 304 -21.21 14.59 -28.98
C SER A 304 -19.80 15.19 -28.96
N THR A 305 -19.68 16.49 -28.75
CA THR A 305 -18.36 17.13 -28.55
C THR A 305 -17.66 16.68 -27.26
N THR A 306 -18.41 16.18 -26.28
CA THR A 306 -17.90 15.88 -24.93
C THR A 306 -18.13 14.45 -24.47
N THR A 307 -19.12 13.74 -25.03
CA THR A 307 -19.55 12.41 -24.58
C THR A 307 -19.73 11.46 -25.75
N ILE A 308 -19.68 10.17 -25.45
CA ILE A 308 -20.27 9.11 -26.26
C ILE A 308 -21.41 8.46 -25.47
N ASP A 309 -22.57 8.41 -26.10
CA ASP A 309 -23.81 7.93 -25.52
C ASP A 309 -24.27 6.68 -26.27
N VAL A 310 -24.47 5.59 -25.54
CA VAL A 310 -24.95 4.31 -26.09
C VAL A 310 -26.25 3.96 -25.39
N VAL A 311 -27.26 3.61 -26.17
CA VAL A 311 -28.57 3.17 -25.67
C VAL A 311 -28.95 1.88 -26.36
N VAL A 312 -29.34 0.87 -25.58
CA VAL A 312 -29.93 -0.39 -26.04
C VAL A 312 -31.31 -0.50 -25.40
N GLU A 313 -32.33 -0.51 -26.24
CA GLU A 313 -33.74 -0.60 -25.84
C GLU A 313 -34.39 -1.81 -26.48
N ASN A 314 -35.18 -2.56 -25.73
CA ASN A 314 -36.07 -3.57 -26.28
C ASN A 314 -37.53 -3.29 -25.92
N ASP A 315 -38.42 -3.64 -26.85
CA ASP A 315 -39.85 -3.66 -26.63
C ASP A 315 -40.25 -4.83 -25.72
N PRO A 316 -41.51 -4.90 -25.24
CA PRO A 316 -42.02 -6.07 -24.53
C PRO A 316 -41.82 -7.37 -25.32
N PRO A 317 -41.58 -8.52 -24.66
CA PRO A 317 -41.46 -9.82 -25.31
C PRO A 317 -42.72 -10.17 -26.09
N THR A 318 -42.52 -10.70 -27.30
CA THR A 318 -43.59 -11.30 -28.11
C THR A 318 -43.69 -12.82 -27.91
N GLY A 319 -42.73 -13.43 -27.21
CA GLY A 319 -42.73 -14.84 -26.80
C GLY A 319 -42.75 -15.04 -25.29
N ALA A 320 -42.94 -16.29 -24.83
CA ALA A 320 -42.91 -16.62 -23.40
C ALA A 320 -41.52 -16.35 -22.81
N ALA A 321 -41.42 -15.40 -21.87
CA ALA A 321 -40.19 -15.12 -21.16
C ALA A 321 -39.79 -16.32 -20.30
N LEU A 322 -38.58 -16.84 -20.49
CA LEU A 322 -38.00 -17.85 -19.61
C LEU A 322 -37.69 -17.17 -18.26
N ILE A 323 -38.36 -17.61 -17.18
CA ILE A 323 -38.03 -17.17 -15.82
C ILE A 323 -36.70 -17.83 -15.44
N LEU A 324 -35.60 -17.13 -15.73
CA LEU A 324 -34.25 -17.53 -15.37
C LEU A 324 -33.74 -16.63 -14.24
N PRO A 325 -33.09 -17.17 -13.19
CA PRO A 325 -32.40 -16.37 -12.18
C PRO A 325 -31.24 -15.63 -12.84
N SER A 326 -31.35 -14.31 -13.02
CA SER A 326 -30.26 -13.49 -13.55
C SER A 326 -29.39 -12.99 -12.40
N GLY A 327 -28.19 -13.56 -12.25
CA GLY A 327 -27.16 -12.93 -11.44
C GLY A 327 -26.72 -11.64 -12.14
N GLY A 328 -27.14 -10.47 -11.64
CA GLY A 328 -26.87 -9.14 -12.20
C GLY A 328 -25.39 -8.71 -12.24
N ALA A 329 -24.46 -9.67 -12.29
CA ALA A 329 -23.02 -9.48 -12.38
C ALA A 329 -22.61 -8.76 -13.67
N GLY A 330 -23.27 -9.05 -14.81
CA GLY A 330 -22.99 -8.39 -16.09
C GLY A 330 -23.21 -6.88 -16.03
N LEU A 331 -24.37 -6.44 -15.52
CA LEU A 331 -24.68 -5.02 -15.34
C LEU A 331 -23.78 -4.34 -14.28
N ARG A 332 -23.35 -5.07 -13.24
CA ARG A 332 -22.42 -4.55 -12.23
C ARG A 332 -21.04 -4.27 -12.84
N GLY A 333 -20.48 -5.23 -13.59
CA GLY A 333 -19.18 -5.06 -14.24
C GLY A 333 -19.18 -3.97 -15.33
N LEU A 334 -20.29 -3.79 -16.03
CA LEU A 334 -20.43 -2.66 -16.95
C LEU A 334 -20.47 -1.30 -16.22
N ARG A 335 -21.13 -1.23 -15.06
CA ARG A 335 -21.20 0.00 -14.24
C ARG A 335 -19.83 0.40 -13.71
N GLU A 336 -19.11 -0.53 -13.09
CA GLU A 336 -17.75 -0.31 -12.58
C GLU A 336 -16.82 0.16 -13.71
N ARG A 337 -16.92 -0.43 -14.90
CA ARG A 337 -16.12 -0.02 -16.06
C ARG A 337 -16.49 1.36 -16.58
N ALA A 338 -17.78 1.72 -16.59
CA ALA A 338 -18.21 3.06 -16.96
C ALA A 338 -17.66 4.11 -15.97
N GLU A 339 -17.71 3.81 -14.67
CA GLU A 339 -17.17 4.68 -13.61
C GLU A 339 -15.64 4.85 -13.73
N LEU A 340 -14.90 3.78 -14.03
CA LEU A 340 -13.46 3.86 -14.30
C LEU A 340 -13.10 4.75 -15.49
N LEU A 341 -14.00 4.89 -16.46
CA LEU A 341 -13.83 5.77 -17.61
C LEU A 341 -14.41 7.18 -17.36
N GLY A 342 -14.81 7.50 -16.13
CA GLY A 342 -15.41 8.78 -15.78
C GLY A 342 -16.85 8.97 -16.29
N GLY A 343 -17.50 7.89 -16.71
CA GLY A 343 -18.86 7.89 -17.22
C GLY A 343 -19.88 7.31 -16.23
N ARG A 344 -21.10 7.12 -16.71
CA ARG A 344 -22.22 6.55 -15.94
C ARG A 344 -23.02 5.56 -16.78
N LEU A 345 -23.50 4.51 -16.13
CA LEU A 345 -24.43 3.54 -16.71
C LEU A 345 -25.74 3.50 -15.93
N THR A 346 -26.86 3.52 -16.66
CA THR A 346 -28.23 3.40 -16.16
C THR A 346 -28.93 2.22 -16.82
N ALA A 347 -29.57 1.39 -16.01
CA ALA A 347 -30.40 0.28 -16.46
C ALA A 347 -31.80 0.46 -15.87
N ALA A 348 -32.82 0.54 -16.71
CA ALA A 348 -34.20 0.77 -16.29
C ALA A 348 -35.13 -0.26 -16.96
N GLY A 349 -35.96 -0.92 -16.15
CA GLY A 349 -37.07 -1.73 -16.65
C GLY A 349 -38.29 -0.84 -16.93
N GLY A 350 -38.94 -1.09 -18.06
CA GLY A 350 -40.24 -0.53 -18.41
C GLY A 350 -41.39 -1.51 -18.11
N PRO A 351 -42.64 -1.12 -18.42
CA PRO A 351 -43.79 -2.01 -18.31
C PRO A 351 -43.60 -3.26 -19.19
N ASP A 352 -44.17 -4.37 -18.73
CA ASP A 352 -44.33 -5.60 -19.49
C ASP A 352 -43.05 -6.23 -20.06
N GLY A 353 -41.87 -5.95 -19.49
CA GLY A 353 -40.59 -6.55 -19.90
C GLY A 353 -39.78 -5.74 -20.91
N ALA A 354 -40.24 -4.53 -21.25
CA ALA A 354 -39.40 -3.54 -21.91
C ALA A 354 -38.19 -3.19 -21.04
N PHE A 355 -37.03 -2.93 -21.65
CA PHE A 355 -35.83 -2.59 -20.88
C PHE A 355 -34.94 -1.63 -21.66
N ARG A 356 -34.30 -0.73 -20.91
CA ARG A 356 -33.39 0.30 -21.42
C ARG A 356 -32.07 0.25 -20.68
N LEU A 357 -31.00 -0.02 -21.41
CA LEU A 357 -29.62 0.10 -20.96
C LEU A 357 -28.98 1.32 -21.63
N ALA A 358 -28.53 2.28 -20.84
CA ALA A 358 -27.87 3.47 -21.35
C ALA A 358 -26.52 3.68 -20.64
N VAL A 359 -25.48 4.02 -21.40
CA VAL A 359 -24.17 4.44 -20.87
C VAL A 359 -23.75 5.74 -21.53
N SER A 360 -23.19 6.63 -20.73
CA SER A 360 -22.62 7.91 -21.16
C SER A 360 -21.18 7.98 -20.68
N LEU A 361 -20.23 8.13 -21.60
CA LEU A 361 -18.79 8.18 -21.29
C LEU A 361 -18.18 9.49 -21.81
N PRO A 362 -17.28 10.15 -21.07
CA PRO A 362 -16.57 11.33 -21.58
C PRO A 362 -15.62 10.95 -22.71
N ARG A 363 -15.52 11.79 -23.74
CA ARG A 363 -14.60 11.57 -24.88
C ARG A 363 -13.13 11.71 -24.51
N ARG A 364 -12.82 12.50 -23.48
CA ARG A 364 -11.49 12.64 -22.91
C ARG A 364 -11.47 11.93 -21.56
N THR A 365 -10.64 10.91 -21.44
CA THR A 365 -10.38 10.25 -20.16
C THR A 365 -9.74 11.29 -19.21
N PRO A 366 -9.97 11.24 -17.89
CA PRO A 366 -9.40 12.21 -16.94
C PRO A 366 -7.86 12.32 -16.88
N GLU A 367 -7.11 11.59 -17.72
CA GLU A 367 -5.63 11.59 -17.77
C GLU A 367 -5.09 11.73 -19.21
N SER A 368 -5.67 12.61 -20.03
CA SER A 368 -5.06 13.04 -21.30
C SER A 368 -4.85 14.56 -21.36
#